data_AF-A0AAD7VZL7-F1
#
_entry.id   AF-A0AAD7VZL7-F1
#
_cell.length_a   1.000
_cell.length_b   1.000
_cell.length_c   1.000
_cell.angle_alpha   90.00
_cell.angle_beta   90.00
_cell.angle_gamma   90.00
#
_symmetry.space_group_name_H-M   'P 1'
#
loop_
_entity.id
_entity.type
_entity.pdbx_description
1 polymer ?
#
loop_
_entity_poly.entity_id
_entity_poly.type
_entity_poly.pdbx_seq_one_letter_code
_entity_poly.pdbx_strand_id
1 'polypeptide(L)'
;MLTKLKELKETAQEAEYEEESDDEVTPDDTMVSSYNTAKRTRTELQDQCKAEKQALKAAREARASSASGSQQMPGSETEYPSMQLEISYLEASRRVSCNLYNHLAWLITDASPEVGDGGRVKVSPKQHEQVLNLAQDVCQTVAGILTPKHIGTALHILKETRSKATMTLLNRFGNCISYQDAQRYITTMENSVDEQTDATPTTVISYGPFFPKSPTDPDVVEQSVQYCMDVSRKQGQEFTIITCDQAIYEVVLGLQKKNPQKYAKLILRMGGFHIAQNFLKAIGHLMQASGIEGIMVEADVCLCGTANKIISGKDYYTMLRVHTIVHAAMFALH
;
A
#
# COMPACT_ATOMS: atom_id res chain seq x y z
N MET A 1 31.22 3.38 -10.74
CA MET A 1 29.90 3.87 -11.22
C MET A 1 29.39 3.10 -12.42
N LEU A 2 30.08 3.11 -13.57
CA LEU A 2 29.64 2.41 -14.80
C LEU A 2 29.34 0.92 -14.59
N THR A 3 30.19 0.17 -13.88
CA THR A 3 29.97 -1.25 -13.56
C THR A 3 28.69 -1.47 -12.76
N LYS A 4 28.45 -0.62 -11.75
CA LYS A 4 27.27 -0.72 -10.88
C LYS A 4 25.97 -0.35 -11.59
N LEU A 5 26.03 0.60 -12.52
CA LEU A 5 24.90 0.95 -13.37
C LEU A 5 24.51 -0.19 -14.30
N LYS A 6 25.50 -0.92 -14.87
CA LYS A 6 25.24 -2.08 -15.71
C LYS A 6 24.59 -3.23 -14.94
N GLU A 7 25.10 -3.55 -13.75
CA GLU A 7 24.49 -4.55 -12.86
C GLU A 7 23.04 -4.21 -12.49
N LEU A 8 22.76 -2.96 -12.10
CA LEU A 8 21.40 -2.54 -11.73
C LEU A 8 20.44 -2.47 -12.92
N LYS A 9 20.95 -2.21 -14.13
CA LYS A 9 20.16 -2.28 -15.37
C LYS A 9 19.70 -3.71 -15.64
N GLU A 10 20.59 -4.69 -15.54
CA GLU A 10 20.27 -6.11 -15.79
C GLU A 10 19.19 -6.60 -14.82
N THR A 11 19.32 -6.28 -13.51
CA THR A 11 18.29 -6.60 -12.51
C THR A 11 16.94 -5.91 -12.79
N ALA A 12 16.96 -4.69 -13.35
CA ALA A 12 15.73 -3.97 -13.69
C ALA A 12 15.08 -4.48 -14.99
N GLN A 13 15.86 -5.00 -15.95
CA GLN A 13 15.34 -5.67 -17.16
C GLN A 13 14.74 -7.04 -16.82
N GLU A 14 15.36 -7.80 -15.92
CA GLU A 14 14.81 -9.08 -15.43
C GLU A 14 13.47 -8.87 -14.70
N ALA A 15 13.29 -7.76 -14.00
CA ALA A 15 12.03 -7.40 -13.34
C ALA A 15 10.92 -6.92 -14.31
N GLU A 16 11.27 -6.36 -15.47
CA GLU A 16 10.30 -5.95 -16.51
C GLU A 16 9.87 -7.11 -17.41
N TYR A 17 10.73 -8.10 -17.64
CA TYR A 17 10.42 -9.28 -18.47
C TYR A 17 9.50 -10.31 -17.79
N GLU A 18 9.23 -10.20 -16.48
CA GLU A 18 8.25 -11.07 -15.82
C GLU A 18 6.78 -10.61 -16.03
N GLU A 19 6.51 -9.50 -16.73
CA GLU A 19 5.14 -9.00 -16.96
C GLU A 19 4.62 -8.98 -18.40
N GLU A 20 5.39 -9.33 -19.45
CA GLU A 20 4.81 -9.40 -20.81
C GLU A 20 5.54 -10.33 -21.80
N SER A 21 4.74 -11.15 -22.49
CA SER A 21 4.99 -11.96 -23.70
C SER A 21 5.60 -13.37 -23.59
N ASP A 22 4.71 -14.36 -23.83
CA ASP A 22 5.02 -15.59 -24.56
C ASP A 22 5.64 -15.21 -25.93
N ASP A 23 6.88 -15.62 -26.21
CA ASP A 23 7.31 -16.00 -27.56
C ASP A 23 8.61 -16.81 -27.52
N GLU A 24 8.63 -17.87 -28.34
CA GLU A 24 9.62 -18.95 -28.38
C GLU A 24 11.01 -18.50 -28.85
N VAL A 25 12.04 -18.83 -28.08
CA VAL A 25 13.43 -18.95 -28.55
C VAL A 25 13.90 -20.38 -28.30
N THR A 26 14.28 -21.08 -29.36
CA THR A 26 14.76 -22.48 -29.31
C THR A 26 16.08 -22.58 -28.54
N PRO A 27 16.15 -23.29 -27.39
CA PRO A 27 17.38 -23.44 -26.62
C PRO A 27 18.10 -24.75 -26.93
N ASP A 28 19.41 -24.73 -26.70
CA ASP A 28 20.32 -25.88 -26.67
C ASP A 28 19.78 -27.08 -25.85
N ASP A 29 19.93 -28.30 -26.36
CA ASP A 29 19.28 -29.54 -25.88
C ASP A 29 19.54 -29.84 -24.39
N THR A 30 20.68 -29.39 -23.87
CA THR A 30 21.07 -29.52 -22.46
C THR A 30 20.28 -28.58 -21.51
N MET A 31 19.98 -27.36 -21.95
CA MET A 31 19.16 -26.39 -21.21
C MET A 31 17.67 -26.75 -21.27
N VAL A 32 17.20 -27.29 -22.40
CA VAL A 32 15.80 -27.74 -22.59
C VAL A 32 15.43 -28.87 -21.62
N SER A 33 16.35 -29.80 -21.37
CA SER A 33 16.16 -30.88 -20.39
C SER A 33 16.04 -30.36 -18.95
N SER A 34 16.90 -29.41 -18.57
CA SER A 34 16.89 -28.78 -17.24
C SER A 34 15.63 -27.92 -17.04
N TYR A 35 15.27 -27.11 -18.03
CA TYR A 35 14.06 -26.28 -18.03
C TYR A 35 12.78 -27.11 -17.96
N ASN A 36 12.66 -28.19 -18.75
CA ASN A 36 11.50 -29.07 -18.71
C ASN A 36 11.39 -29.84 -17.39
N THR A 37 12.53 -30.19 -16.80
CA THR A 37 12.57 -30.81 -15.46
C THR A 37 12.10 -29.82 -14.40
N ALA A 38 12.63 -28.59 -14.40
CA ALA A 38 12.21 -27.53 -13.49
C ALA A 38 10.73 -27.15 -13.66
N LYS A 39 10.22 -27.12 -14.90
CA LYS A 39 8.80 -26.85 -15.20
C LYS A 39 7.90 -27.97 -14.69
N ARG A 40 8.28 -29.25 -14.88
CA ARG A 40 7.56 -30.40 -14.31
C ARG A 40 7.55 -30.36 -12.79
N THR A 41 8.70 -30.14 -12.15
CA THR A 41 8.80 -30.02 -10.69
C THR A 41 7.96 -28.85 -10.17
N ARG A 42 7.91 -27.71 -10.89
CA ARG A 42 7.06 -26.57 -10.52
C ARG A 42 5.58 -26.90 -10.63
N THR A 43 5.15 -27.59 -11.68
CA THR A 43 3.76 -28.04 -11.83
C THR A 43 3.39 -29.07 -10.76
N GLU A 44 4.26 -30.04 -10.49
CA GLU A 44 4.09 -31.04 -9.43
C GLU A 44 3.98 -30.39 -8.04
N LEU A 45 4.82 -29.40 -7.74
CA LEU A 45 4.74 -28.61 -6.49
C LEU A 45 3.46 -27.77 -6.41
N GLN A 46 3.01 -27.19 -7.53
CA GLN A 46 1.76 -26.44 -7.58
C GLN A 46 0.55 -27.35 -7.36
N ASP A 47 0.56 -28.55 -7.92
CA ASP A 47 -0.53 -29.51 -7.77
C ASP A 47 -0.52 -30.17 -6.38
N GLN A 48 0.66 -30.44 -5.81
CA GLN A 48 0.80 -30.81 -4.40
C GLN A 48 0.27 -29.72 -3.47
N CYS A 49 0.62 -28.44 -3.71
CA CYS A 49 0.14 -27.34 -2.89
C CYS A 49 -1.38 -27.14 -3.01
N LYS A 50 -1.97 -27.37 -4.20
CA LYS A 50 -3.43 -27.36 -4.39
C LYS A 50 -4.10 -28.52 -3.66
N ALA A 51 -3.55 -29.73 -3.75
CA ALA A 51 -4.05 -30.91 -3.05
C ALA A 51 -3.98 -30.73 -1.53
N GLU A 52 -2.87 -30.19 -1.01
CA GLU A 52 -2.67 -29.93 0.41
C GLU A 52 -3.62 -28.84 0.93
N LYS A 53 -3.85 -27.77 0.16
CA LYS A 53 -4.88 -26.76 0.48
C LYS A 53 -6.29 -27.35 0.50
N GLN A 54 -6.62 -28.25 -0.42
CA GLN A 54 -7.90 -28.94 -0.44
C GLN A 54 -8.06 -29.90 0.76
N ALA A 55 -6.98 -30.62 1.13
CA ALA A 55 -6.96 -31.47 2.30
C ALA A 55 -7.10 -30.66 3.61
N LEU A 56 -6.42 -29.52 3.72
CA LEU A 56 -6.56 -28.60 4.86
C LEU A 56 -7.96 -28.00 4.97
N LYS A 57 -8.59 -27.66 3.83
CA LYS A 57 -9.97 -27.19 3.78
C LYS A 57 -10.95 -28.29 4.22
N ALA A 58 -10.80 -29.50 3.69
CA ALA A 58 -11.60 -30.65 4.07
C ALA A 58 -11.42 -31.03 5.55
N ALA A 59 -10.19 -30.96 6.08
CA ALA A 59 -9.91 -31.19 7.49
C ALA A 59 -10.56 -30.13 8.39
N ARG A 60 -10.58 -28.86 7.97
CA ARG A 60 -11.29 -27.76 8.67
C ARG A 60 -12.79 -27.97 8.69
N GLU A 61 -13.37 -28.37 7.57
CA GLU A 61 -14.80 -28.66 7.42
C GLU A 61 -15.21 -29.91 8.22
N ALA A 62 -14.39 -30.96 8.24
CA ALA A 62 -14.59 -32.14 9.07
C ALA A 62 -14.51 -31.81 10.58
N ARG A 63 -13.59 -30.93 10.98
CA ARG A 63 -13.47 -30.46 12.37
C ARG A 63 -14.69 -29.63 12.81
N ALA A 64 -15.23 -28.81 11.91
CA ALA A 64 -16.48 -28.09 12.14
C ALA A 64 -17.69 -29.04 12.24
N SER A 65 -17.69 -30.13 11.47
CA SER A 65 -18.74 -31.16 11.48
C SER A 65 -18.70 -32.04 12.74
N SER A 66 -17.53 -32.26 13.34
CA SER A 66 -17.39 -33.03 14.59
C SER A 66 -17.79 -32.26 15.86
N ALA A 67 -18.01 -30.94 15.76
CA ALA A 67 -18.39 -30.10 16.89
C ALA A 67 -19.92 -29.99 17.11
N SER A 68 -20.75 -30.58 16.25
CA SER A 68 -22.22 -30.52 16.32
C SER A 68 -22.86 -31.59 17.23
N GLY A 69 -22.15 -32.01 18.27
CA GLY A 69 -22.53 -33.10 19.17
C GLY A 69 -23.01 -32.66 20.56
N SER A 70 -23.79 -31.58 20.68
CA SER A 70 -24.60 -31.32 21.89
C SER A 70 -25.63 -30.20 21.69
N GLN A 71 -26.91 -30.61 21.62
CA GLN A 71 -28.19 -29.94 21.94
C GLN A 71 -28.46 -28.49 21.50
N GLN A 72 -29.50 -28.35 20.67
CA GLN A 72 -30.11 -27.12 20.17
C GLN A 72 -30.77 -26.24 21.25
N MET A 73 -30.61 -24.91 21.09
CA MET A 73 -31.59 -23.89 21.48
C MET A 73 -32.04 -23.13 20.21
N PRO A 74 -33.29 -22.64 20.15
CA PRO A 74 -33.92 -22.23 18.90
C PRO A 74 -33.65 -20.77 18.53
N GLY A 75 -33.40 -20.53 17.24
CA GLY A 75 -33.51 -19.23 16.60
C GLY A 75 -32.38 -18.25 16.90
N SER A 76 -31.29 -18.34 16.15
CA SER A 76 -30.56 -17.14 15.77
C SER A 76 -30.05 -17.32 14.34
N GLU A 77 -30.33 -16.33 13.51
CA GLU A 77 -29.52 -16.00 12.34
C GLU A 77 -28.05 -16.09 12.77
N THR A 78 -27.18 -16.57 11.88
CA THR A 78 -25.75 -16.68 12.17
C THR A 78 -25.18 -15.26 12.30
N GLU A 79 -25.35 -14.69 13.49
CA GLU A 79 -24.82 -13.42 13.91
C GLU A 79 -23.31 -13.61 14.00
N TYR A 80 -22.63 -13.17 12.95
CA TYR A 80 -21.18 -13.10 12.93
C TYR A 80 -20.74 -12.27 14.16
N PRO A 81 -19.77 -12.74 14.96
CA PRO A 81 -19.36 -12.01 16.16
C PRO A 81 -19.00 -10.59 15.77
N SER A 82 -19.61 -9.62 16.45
CA SER A 82 -19.40 -8.19 16.24
C SER A 82 -17.92 -7.90 16.00
N MET A 83 -17.60 -7.41 14.80
CA MET A 83 -16.25 -7.16 14.33
C MET A 83 -15.69 -5.85 14.94
N GLN A 84 -15.86 -5.66 16.25
CA GLN A 84 -15.39 -4.53 17.04
C GLN A 84 -14.28 -5.02 18.00
N LEU A 85 -13.07 -5.17 17.48
CA LEU A 85 -11.87 -5.43 18.28
C LEU A 85 -11.18 -4.11 18.70
N GLU A 86 -11.25 -3.77 19.97
CA GLU A 86 -10.50 -2.61 20.45
C GLU A 86 -8.97 -2.82 20.26
N ILE A 87 -8.30 -1.86 19.62
CA ILE A 87 -6.84 -1.91 19.43
C ILE A 87 -6.17 -1.42 20.72
N SER A 88 -6.08 -2.29 21.72
CA SER A 88 -5.49 -1.96 23.03
C SER A 88 -4.65 -3.11 23.61
N TYR A 89 -3.73 -2.76 24.52
CA TYR A 89 -2.93 -3.76 25.25
C TYR A 89 -3.79 -4.62 26.18
N LEU A 90 -4.91 -4.08 26.68
CA LEU A 90 -5.87 -4.83 27.49
C LEU A 90 -6.52 -5.94 26.66
N GLU A 91 -6.97 -5.62 25.44
CA GLU A 91 -7.58 -6.61 24.56
C GLU A 91 -6.54 -7.62 24.07
N ALA A 92 -5.31 -7.19 23.77
CA ALA A 92 -4.19 -8.09 23.47
C ALA A 92 -3.95 -9.07 24.63
N SER A 93 -3.98 -8.58 25.87
CA SER A 93 -3.89 -9.43 27.06
C SER A 93 -5.04 -10.41 27.15
N ARG A 94 -6.30 -10.02 26.90
CA ARG A 94 -7.43 -10.96 26.96
C ARG A 94 -7.34 -12.11 25.96
N ARG A 95 -6.75 -11.88 24.79
CA ARG A 95 -6.60 -12.90 23.74
C ARG A 95 -5.50 -13.91 24.02
N VAL A 96 -4.50 -13.54 24.80
CA VAL A 96 -3.34 -14.40 25.10
C VAL A 96 -3.63 -15.23 26.37
N SER A 97 -3.61 -16.55 26.24
CA SER A 97 -3.76 -17.44 27.39
C SER A 97 -2.60 -17.29 28.37
N CYS A 98 -2.84 -17.50 29.66
CA CYS A 98 -1.79 -17.42 30.69
C CYS A 98 -0.64 -18.41 30.41
N ASN A 99 -0.94 -19.59 29.88
CA ASN A 99 0.09 -20.58 29.54
C ASN A 99 1.00 -20.09 28.40
N LEU A 100 0.42 -19.54 27.33
CA LEU A 100 1.22 -18.98 26.22
C LEU A 100 2.05 -17.79 26.69
N TYR A 101 1.43 -16.90 27.47
CA TYR A 101 2.12 -15.74 28.05
C TYR A 101 3.30 -16.17 28.93
N ASN A 102 3.10 -17.10 29.86
CA ASN A 102 4.13 -17.55 30.80
C ASN A 102 5.26 -18.26 30.08
N HIS A 103 4.93 -19.11 29.10
CA HIS A 103 5.94 -19.80 28.32
C HIS A 103 6.82 -18.83 27.53
N LEU A 104 6.20 -17.85 26.86
CA LEU A 104 6.96 -16.81 26.15
C LEU A 104 7.76 -15.92 27.09
N ALA A 105 7.18 -15.54 28.24
CA ALA A 105 7.90 -14.78 29.27
C ALA A 105 9.16 -15.51 29.72
N TRP A 106 9.09 -16.80 30.05
CA TRP A 106 10.27 -17.56 30.44
C TRP A 106 11.30 -17.75 29.30
N LEU A 107 10.86 -17.76 28.05
CA LEU A 107 11.77 -17.92 26.91
C LEU A 107 12.53 -16.65 26.56
N ILE A 108 11.85 -15.49 26.62
CA ILE A 108 12.40 -14.23 26.12
C ILE A 108 12.82 -13.27 27.23
N THR A 109 12.51 -13.60 28.48
CA THR A 109 12.88 -12.80 29.65
C THR A 109 13.48 -13.73 30.70
N ASP A 110 14.48 -13.26 31.45
CA ASP A 110 15.02 -13.97 32.62
C ASP A 110 14.04 -13.90 33.82
N ALA A 111 12.74 -14.02 33.55
CA ALA A 111 11.71 -13.88 34.57
C ALA A 111 11.71 -15.06 35.52
N SER A 112 11.47 -14.75 36.79
CA SER A 112 11.27 -15.74 37.84
C SER A 112 10.14 -16.71 37.47
N PRO A 113 10.20 -17.99 37.89
CA PRO A 113 9.09 -18.92 37.77
C PRO A 113 7.85 -18.50 38.59
N GLU A 114 7.98 -17.49 39.46
CA GLU A 114 6.88 -16.99 40.28
C GLU A 114 5.79 -16.32 39.45
N VAL A 115 4.58 -16.81 39.66
CA VAL A 115 3.36 -16.34 39.01
C VAL A 115 2.63 -15.40 39.97
N GLY A 116 2.16 -14.25 39.49
CA GLY A 116 1.33 -13.35 40.30
C GLY A 116 -0.11 -13.82 40.42
N ASP A 117 -0.92 -13.07 41.18
CA ASP A 117 -2.31 -13.40 41.51
C ASP A 117 -3.23 -13.60 40.28
N GLY A 118 -2.83 -13.06 39.12
CA GLY A 118 -3.53 -13.24 37.84
C GLY A 118 -3.10 -14.44 37.01
N GLY A 119 -2.31 -15.38 37.56
CA GLY A 119 -1.83 -16.56 36.83
C GLY A 119 -0.76 -16.27 35.77
N ARG A 120 -0.26 -15.03 35.71
CA ARG A 120 0.83 -14.60 34.82
C ARG A 120 2.13 -14.31 35.56
N VAL A 121 3.26 -14.64 34.94
CA VAL A 121 4.60 -14.32 35.44
C VAL A 121 4.78 -12.82 35.58
N LYS A 122 5.34 -12.37 36.70
CA LYS A 122 5.63 -10.96 36.96
C LYS A 122 6.87 -10.53 36.18
N VAL A 123 6.71 -9.58 35.28
CA VAL A 123 7.77 -9.01 34.45
C VAL A 123 7.68 -7.48 34.46
N SER A 124 8.76 -6.80 34.07
CA SER A 124 8.72 -5.34 33.90
C SER A 124 7.73 -4.92 32.79
N PRO A 125 7.23 -3.68 32.77
CA PRO A 125 6.30 -3.22 31.74
C PRO A 125 6.84 -3.39 30.30
N LYS A 126 8.13 -3.12 30.10
CA LYS A 126 8.79 -3.30 28.79
C LYS A 126 8.82 -4.77 28.36
N GLN A 127 9.13 -5.66 29.28
CA GLN A 127 9.11 -7.11 29.03
C GLN A 127 7.69 -7.60 28.75
N HIS A 128 6.69 -7.09 29.48
CA HIS A 128 5.29 -7.41 29.26
C HIS A 128 4.85 -7.08 27.83
N GLU A 129 5.20 -5.90 27.32
CA GLU A 129 4.91 -5.50 25.93
C GLU A 129 5.58 -6.42 24.91
N GLN A 130 6.85 -6.80 25.14
CA GLN A 130 7.58 -7.74 24.27
C GLN A 130 6.91 -9.12 24.22
N VAL A 131 6.52 -9.65 25.39
CA VAL A 131 5.80 -10.93 25.50
C VAL A 131 4.48 -10.87 24.76
N LEU A 132 3.68 -9.81 24.96
CA LEU A 132 2.40 -9.65 24.28
C LEU A 132 2.55 -9.50 22.77
N ASN A 133 3.59 -8.81 22.30
CA ASN A 133 3.81 -8.61 20.88
C ASN A 133 4.10 -9.93 20.14
N LEU A 134 4.86 -10.84 20.76
CA LEU A 134 5.15 -12.16 20.19
C LEU A 134 3.98 -13.12 20.38
N ALA A 135 3.32 -13.08 21.54
CA ALA A 135 2.18 -13.94 21.82
C ALA A 135 1.03 -13.71 20.84
N GLN A 136 0.80 -12.45 20.44
CA GLN A 136 -0.21 -12.10 19.44
C GLN A 136 0.10 -12.71 18.05
N ASP A 137 1.36 -12.81 17.66
CA ASP A 137 1.80 -13.47 16.41
C ASP A 137 1.54 -14.96 16.46
N VAL A 138 1.84 -15.60 17.60
CA VAL A 138 1.55 -17.02 17.81
C VAL A 138 0.04 -17.28 17.78
N CYS A 139 -0.76 -16.44 18.46
CA CYS A 139 -2.22 -16.53 18.44
C CYS A 139 -2.79 -16.44 17.02
N GLN A 140 -2.32 -15.49 16.21
CA GLN A 140 -2.80 -15.35 14.84
C GLN A 140 -2.31 -16.49 13.94
N THR A 141 -1.02 -16.84 14.01
CA THR A 141 -0.40 -17.81 13.10
C THR A 141 -0.88 -19.23 13.37
N VAL A 142 -0.97 -19.63 14.64
CA VAL A 142 -1.28 -21.02 15.02
C VAL A 142 -2.79 -21.23 15.19
N ALA A 143 -3.49 -20.29 15.82
CA ALA A 143 -4.90 -20.45 16.17
C ALA A 143 -5.86 -19.64 15.27
N GLY A 144 -5.34 -18.77 14.39
CA GLY A 144 -6.18 -17.89 13.57
C GLY A 144 -6.96 -16.84 14.39
N ILE A 145 -6.56 -16.61 15.64
CA ILE A 145 -7.23 -15.66 16.53
C ILE A 145 -6.82 -14.25 16.12
N LEU A 146 -7.80 -13.44 15.73
CA LEU A 146 -7.63 -12.01 15.46
C LEU A 146 -7.08 -11.29 16.69
N THR A 147 -5.93 -10.63 16.53
CA THR A 147 -5.27 -9.87 17.60
C THR A 147 -5.09 -8.40 17.26
N PRO A 148 -5.09 -7.49 18.26
CA PRO A 148 -4.91 -6.06 18.06
C PRO A 148 -3.71 -5.69 17.18
N LYS A 149 -2.58 -6.38 17.35
CA LYS A 149 -1.37 -6.16 16.54
C LYS A 149 -1.62 -6.37 15.04
N HIS A 150 -2.29 -7.44 14.65
CA HIS A 150 -2.48 -7.79 13.24
C HIS A 150 -3.49 -6.87 12.56
N ILE A 151 -4.53 -6.46 13.30
CA ILE A 151 -5.51 -5.48 12.82
C ILE A 151 -4.86 -4.10 12.74
N GLY A 152 -4.21 -3.64 13.82
CA GLY A 152 -3.56 -2.33 13.87
C GLY A 152 -2.47 -2.17 12.80
N THR A 153 -1.65 -3.20 12.59
CA THR A 153 -0.63 -3.21 11.53
C THR A 153 -1.26 -3.13 10.15
N ALA A 154 -2.32 -3.91 9.89
CA ALA A 154 -3.04 -3.87 8.62
C ALA A 154 -3.63 -2.49 8.34
N LEU A 155 -4.31 -1.90 9.32
CA LEU A 155 -4.94 -0.58 9.20
C LEU A 155 -3.92 0.53 9.00
N HIS A 156 -2.83 0.52 9.76
CA HIS A 156 -1.76 1.50 9.64
C HIS A 156 -1.13 1.47 8.25
N ILE A 157 -0.75 0.28 7.77
CA ILE A 157 -0.10 0.12 6.46
C ILE A 157 -1.06 0.45 5.33
N LEU A 158 -2.34 0.07 5.45
CA LEU A 158 -3.36 0.46 4.48
C LEU A 158 -3.51 1.98 4.41
N LYS A 159 -3.52 2.67 5.55
CA LYS A 159 -3.64 4.12 5.63
C LYS A 159 -2.44 4.84 5.03
N GLU A 160 -1.23 4.40 5.37
CA GLU A 160 0.04 5.00 4.93
C GLU A 160 0.34 4.71 3.46
N THR A 161 0.22 3.46 3.03
CA THR A 161 0.72 3.04 1.71
C THR A 161 -0.37 2.94 0.64
N ARG A 162 -1.64 2.74 1.05
CA ARG A 162 -2.77 2.43 0.15
C ARG A 162 -2.50 1.26 -0.81
N SER A 163 -1.48 0.44 -0.54
CA SER A 163 -1.01 -0.62 -1.43
C SER A 163 -1.58 -1.98 -1.05
N LYS A 164 -2.45 -2.52 -1.92
CA LYS A 164 -2.96 -3.89 -1.80
C LYS A 164 -1.84 -4.93 -1.89
N ALA A 165 -0.82 -4.68 -2.71
CA ALA A 165 0.30 -5.59 -2.89
C ALA A 165 1.11 -5.74 -1.59
N THR A 166 1.45 -4.61 -0.94
CA THR A 166 2.20 -4.59 0.32
C THR A 166 1.44 -5.31 1.44
N MET A 167 0.14 -5.05 1.56
CA MET A 167 -0.70 -5.75 2.53
C MET A 167 -0.79 -7.25 2.26
N THR A 168 -0.92 -7.65 1.00
CA THR A 168 -1.00 -9.06 0.61
C THR A 168 0.29 -9.79 0.98
N LEU A 169 1.45 -9.14 0.77
CA LEU A 169 2.74 -9.71 1.15
C LEU A 169 2.86 -9.89 2.67
N LEU A 170 2.49 -8.88 3.45
CA LEU A 170 2.54 -8.96 4.92
C LEU A 170 1.56 -9.97 5.50
N ASN A 171 0.38 -10.09 4.90
CA ASN A 171 -0.58 -11.13 5.25
C ASN A 171 -0.02 -12.53 4.97
N ARG A 172 0.68 -12.72 3.84
CA ARG A 172 1.36 -13.99 3.53
C ARG A 172 2.47 -14.33 4.53
N PHE A 173 3.14 -13.33 5.10
CA PHE A 173 4.10 -13.54 6.18
C PHE A 173 3.45 -13.70 7.56
N GLY A 174 2.12 -13.69 7.64
CA GLY A 174 1.38 -13.85 8.89
C GLY A 174 1.38 -12.61 9.80
N ASN A 175 1.88 -11.47 9.34
CA ASN A 175 2.06 -10.26 10.16
C ASN A 175 0.81 -9.36 10.24
N CYS A 176 -0.17 -9.56 9.37
CA CYS A 176 -1.39 -8.76 9.38
C CYS A 176 -2.58 -9.52 8.79
N ILE A 177 -3.78 -8.98 9.00
CA ILE A 177 -5.01 -9.51 8.39
C ILE A 177 -5.06 -9.23 6.88
N SER A 178 -6.01 -9.86 6.18
CA SER A 178 -6.15 -9.67 4.74
C SER A 178 -6.60 -8.25 4.41
N TYR A 179 -6.33 -7.80 3.18
CA TYR A 179 -6.80 -6.50 2.68
C TYR A 179 -8.33 -6.38 2.78
N GLN A 180 -9.07 -7.45 2.47
CA GLN A 180 -10.53 -7.46 2.53
C GLN A 180 -11.03 -7.30 3.96
N ASP A 181 -10.41 -8.00 4.91
CA ASP A 181 -10.78 -7.92 6.33
C ASP A 181 -10.44 -6.55 6.90
N ALA A 182 -9.30 -5.96 6.51
CA ALA A 182 -8.92 -4.61 6.92
C ALA A 182 -9.88 -3.55 6.37
N GLN A 183 -10.30 -3.67 5.11
CA GLN A 183 -11.28 -2.76 4.52
C GLN A 183 -12.65 -2.89 5.20
N ARG A 184 -13.09 -4.12 5.50
CA ARG A 184 -14.30 -4.35 6.31
C ARG A 184 -14.18 -3.72 7.68
N TYR A 185 -13.01 -3.84 8.30
CA TYR A 185 -12.75 -3.24 9.60
C TYR A 185 -12.87 -1.71 9.57
N ILE A 186 -12.33 -1.05 8.54
CA ILE A 186 -12.50 0.39 8.32
C ILE A 186 -13.97 0.74 8.19
N THR A 187 -14.71 0.04 7.32
CA THR A 187 -16.14 0.30 7.11
C THR A 187 -16.96 0.08 8.39
N THR A 188 -16.68 -0.97 9.17
CA THR A 188 -17.36 -1.20 10.46
C THR A 188 -17.00 -0.12 11.48
N MET A 189 -15.74 0.31 11.56
CA MET A 189 -15.34 1.42 12.43
C MET A 189 -16.03 2.72 12.02
N GLU A 190 -16.07 3.04 10.72
CA GLU A 190 -16.79 4.20 10.17
C GLU A 190 -18.28 4.15 10.53
N ASN A 191 -18.94 3.01 10.32
CA ASN A 191 -20.36 2.83 10.65
C ASN A 191 -20.63 2.89 12.15
N SER A 192 -19.72 2.39 13.00
CA SER A 192 -19.87 2.43 14.46
C SER A 192 -19.62 3.82 15.07
N VAL A 193 -18.84 4.66 14.39
CA VAL A 193 -18.67 6.09 14.74
C VAL A 193 -19.93 6.87 14.39
N ASP A 194 -20.61 6.51 13.28
CA ASP A 194 -21.88 7.12 12.87
C ASP A 194 -23.05 6.83 13.83
N GLU A 195 -23.01 5.73 14.59
CA GLU A 195 -24.07 5.41 15.57
C GLU A 195 -23.91 6.11 16.94
N GLN A 196 -22.77 6.73 17.24
CA GLN A 196 -22.51 7.27 18.59
C GLN A 196 -22.06 8.73 18.70
N THR A 197 -21.90 9.47 17.60
CA THR A 197 -21.76 10.93 17.67
C THR A 197 -22.29 11.62 16.42
N ASP A 198 -23.14 12.64 16.65
CA ASP A 198 -23.49 13.77 15.77
C ASP A 198 -22.73 13.84 14.42
N ALA A 199 -23.47 13.62 13.33
CA ALA A 199 -23.19 14.01 11.94
C ALA A 199 -21.71 14.20 11.57
N THR A 200 -21.00 13.11 11.28
CA THR A 200 -19.82 13.23 10.43
C THR A 200 -20.30 13.69 9.04
N PRO A 201 -19.76 14.76 8.44
CA PRO A 201 -20.17 15.17 7.10
C PRO A 201 -19.73 14.10 6.12
N THR A 202 -20.69 13.29 5.66
CA THR A 202 -20.50 12.32 4.59
C THR A 202 -19.89 13.04 3.39
N THR A 203 -18.72 12.58 2.95
CA THR A 203 -18.07 13.16 1.76
C THR A 203 -18.81 12.68 0.52
N VAL A 204 -19.65 13.54 -0.04
CA VAL A 204 -20.40 13.25 -1.26
C VAL A 204 -19.58 13.64 -2.48
N ILE A 205 -19.17 12.65 -3.27
CA ILE A 205 -18.52 12.88 -4.56
C ILE A 205 -19.61 13.21 -5.59
N SER A 206 -19.51 14.39 -6.19
CA SER A 206 -20.43 14.85 -7.24
C SER A 206 -19.64 15.25 -8.47
N TYR A 207 -20.18 14.95 -9.64
CA TYR A 207 -19.60 15.34 -10.92
C TYR A 207 -20.13 16.71 -11.35
N GLY A 208 -19.24 17.54 -11.89
CA GLY A 208 -19.60 18.83 -12.48
C GLY A 208 -20.23 18.69 -13.87
N PRO A 209 -20.76 19.79 -14.42
CA PRO A 209 -21.28 19.83 -15.78
C PRO A 209 -20.16 19.61 -16.81
N PHE A 210 -20.52 19.06 -17.96
CA PHE A 210 -19.63 18.97 -19.11
C PHE A 210 -19.55 20.32 -19.82
N PHE A 211 -18.34 20.79 -20.08
CA PHE A 211 -18.10 21.98 -20.90
C PHE A 211 -17.80 21.55 -22.34
N PRO A 212 -18.51 22.06 -23.36
CA PRO A 212 -18.42 21.55 -24.74
C PRO A 212 -17.21 22.04 -25.53
N LYS A 213 -16.39 22.93 -24.97
CA LYS A 213 -15.25 23.58 -25.61
C LYS A 213 -13.93 23.05 -25.02
N SER A 214 -12.81 23.39 -25.67
CA SER A 214 -11.48 22.99 -25.22
C SER A 214 -11.25 23.35 -23.74
N PRO A 215 -10.67 22.44 -22.93
CA PRO A 215 -10.40 22.70 -21.51
C PRO A 215 -9.35 23.80 -21.27
N THR A 216 -8.65 24.24 -22.32
CA THR A 216 -7.66 25.33 -22.28
C THR A 216 -8.20 26.68 -22.79
N ASP A 217 -9.46 26.74 -23.24
CA ASP A 217 -10.11 28.01 -23.59
C ASP A 217 -10.31 28.84 -22.31
N PRO A 218 -9.77 30.08 -22.24
CA PRO A 218 -9.89 30.93 -21.05
C PRO A 218 -11.32 31.13 -20.56
N ASP A 219 -12.30 31.20 -21.48
CA ASP A 219 -13.71 31.39 -21.11
C ASP A 219 -14.26 30.14 -20.43
N VAL A 220 -13.86 28.95 -20.88
CA VAL A 220 -14.24 27.66 -20.28
C VAL A 220 -13.60 27.48 -18.92
N VAL A 221 -12.33 27.84 -18.80
CA VAL A 221 -11.59 27.78 -17.54
C VAL A 221 -12.23 28.73 -16.51
N GLU A 222 -12.55 29.97 -16.91
CA GLU A 222 -13.21 30.93 -16.02
C GLU A 222 -14.59 30.42 -15.57
N GLN A 223 -15.41 29.90 -16.49
CA GLN A 223 -16.72 29.31 -16.16
C GLN A 223 -16.58 28.12 -15.21
N SER A 224 -15.60 27.24 -15.43
CA SER A 224 -15.33 26.07 -14.60
C SER A 224 -14.91 26.46 -13.19
N VAL A 225 -14.00 27.42 -13.05
CA VAL A 225 -13.55 27.95 -11.75
C VAL A 225 -14.72 28.60 -11.01
N GLN A 226 -15.52 29.41 -11.72
CA GLN A 226 -16.68 30.06 -11.12
C GLN A 226 -17.70 29.04 -10.61
N TYR A 227 -17.98 28.01 -11.40
CA TYR A 227 -18.85 26.90 -10.99
C TYR A 227 -18.34 26.23 -9.69
N CYS A 228 -17.05 25.87 -9.62
CA CYS A 228 -16.47 25.27 -8.43
C CYS A 228 -16.58 26.18 -7.20
N MET A 229 -16.32 27.48 -7.35
CA MET A 229 -16.45 28.45 -6.26
C MET A 229 -17.90 28.61 -5.78
N ASP A 230 -18.86 28.59 -6.69
CA ASP A 230 -20.29 28.67 -6.36
C ASP A 230 -20.77 27.40 -5.64
N VAL A 231 -20.26 26.23 -6.02
CA VAL A 231 -20.51 24.97 -5.31
C VAL A 231 -19.95 25.04 -3.89
N SER A 232 -18.67 25.39 -3.71
CA SER A 232 -18.07 25.55 -2.37
C SER A 232 -18.87 26.53 -1.50
N ARG A 233 -19.28 27.67 -2.06
CA ARG A 233 -20.10 28.67 -1.35
C ARG A 233 -21.45 28.10 -0.90
N LYS A 234 -22.14 27.37 -1.79
CA LYS A 234 -23.43 26.70 -1.47
C LYS A 234 -23.27 25.66 -0.37
N GLN A 235 -22.10 25.02 -0.28
CA GLN A 235 -21.75 24.04 0.76
C GLN A 235 -21.18 24.69 2.04
N GLY A 236 -21.20 26.02 2.14
CA GLY A 236 -20.66 26.73 3.31
C GLY A 236 -19.14 26.65 3.47
N GLN A 237 -18.41 26.23 2.42
CA GLN A 237 -16.96 26.15 2.44
C GLN A 237 -16.35 27.54 2.22
N GLU A 238 -15.46 27.95 3.11
CA GLU A 238 -14.79 29.24 3.01
C GLU A 238 -13.80 29.30 1.83
N PHE A 239 -13.08 28.22 1.58
CA PHE A 239 -12.07 28.13 0.53
C PHE A 239 -12.47 27.09 -0.53
N THR A 240 -12.15 27.40 -1.78
CA THR A 240 -12.27 26.47 -2.91
C THR A 240 -10.89 26.01 -3.31
N ILE A 241 -10.63 24.70 -3.24
CA ILE A 241 -9.37 24.12 -3.69
C ILE A 241 -9.59 23.52 -5.08
N ILE A 242 -8.86 24.01 -6.09
CA ILE A 242 -8.91 23.47 -7.44
C ILE A 242 -7.55 22.86 -7.78
N THR A 243 -7.57 21.59 -8.18
CA THR A 243 -6.41 20.89 -8.74
C THR A 243 -6.62 20.73 -10.24
N CYS A 244 -5.65 21.17 -11.05
CA CYS A 244 -5.77 21.15 -12.51
C CYS A 244 -4.43 20.83 -13.18
N ASP A 245 -4.46 20.49 -14.47
CA ASP A 245 -3.25 20.33 -15.28
C ASP A 245 -2.48 21.64 -15.41
N GLN A 246 -1.23 21.56 -15.87
CA GLN A 246 -0.36 22.73 -15.94
C GLN A 246 -0.89 23.84 -16.87
N ALA A 247 -1.49 23.49 -18.01
CA ALA A 247 -1.97 24.50 -18.96
C ALA A 247 -3.16 25.27 -18.37
N ILE A 248 -4.10 24.58 -17.71
CA ILE A 248 -5.19 25.22 -16.98
C ILE A 248 -4.67 26.04 -15.81
N TYR A 249 -3.69 25.52 -15.05
CA TYR A 249 -3.10 26.23 -13.92
C TYR A 249 -2.56 27.62 -14.31
N GLU A 250 -1.85 27.72 -15.43
CA GLU A 250 -1.32 28.98 -15.94
C GLU A 250 -2.43 29.98 -16.28
N VAL A 251 -3.52 29.51 -16.90
CA VAL A 251 -4.69 30.34 -17.22
C VAL A 251 -5.39 30.83 -15.95
N VAL A 252 -5.66 29.95 -14.98
CA VAL A 252 -6.32 30.32 -13.72
C VAL A 252 -5.46 31.28 -12.89
N LEU A 253 -4.14 31.08 -12.89
CA LEU A 253 -3.21 32.01 -12.23
C LEU A 253 -3.26 33.39 -12.88
N GLY A 254 -3.39 33.46 -14.21
CA GLY A 254 -3.62 34.71 -14.94
C GLY A 254 -4.92 35.40 -14.52
N LEU A 255 -6.02 34.64 -14.41
CA LEU A 255 -7.31 35.15 -13.93
C LEU A 255 -7.23 35.67 -12.49
N GLN A 256 -6.55 34.95 -11.60
CA GLN A 256 -6.34 35.32 -10.20
C GLN A 256 -5.54 36.62 -10.08
N LYS A 257 -4.47 36.77 -10.88
CA LYS A 257 -3.67 38.01 -10.94
C LYS A 257 -4.46 39.19 -11.49
N LYS A 258 -5.30 38.95 -12.50
CA LYS A 258 -6.15 39.99 -13.11
C LYS A 258 -7.20 40.52 -12.14
N ASN A 259 -7.83 39.63 -11.36
CA ASN A 259 -8.89 39.99 -10.40
C ASN A 259 -8.66 39.35 -9.01
N PRO A 260 -7.69 39.84 -8.21
CA PRO A 260 -7.33 39.21 -6.94
C PRO A 260 -8.48 39.14 -5.94
N GLN A 261 -9.36 40.15 -5.92
CA GLN A 261 -10.52 40.17 -5.02
C GLN A 261 -11.56 39.10 -5.36
N LYS A 262 -11.80 38.84 -6.66
CA LYS A 262 -12.76 37.82 -7.11
C LYS A 262 -12.33 36.42 -6.68
N TYR A 263 -11.02 36.17 -6.73
CA TYR A 263 -10.40 34.85 -6.51
C TYR A 263 -9.65 34.75 -5.17
N ALA A 264 -9.96 35.62 -4.19
CA ALA A 264 -9.24 35.66 -2.91
C ALA A 264 -9.38 34.37 -2.09
N LYS A 265 -10.50 33.65 -2.28
CA LYS A 265 -10.83 32.39 -1.59
C LYS A 265 -10.49 31.14 -2.41
N LEU A 266 -9.85 31.31 -3.56
CA LEU A 266 -9.44 30.23 -4.45
C LEU A 266 -8.00 29.81 -4.14
N ILE A 267 -7.82 28.54 -3.78
CA ILE A 267 -6.51 27.90 -3.62
C ILE A 267 -6.27 27.01 -4.84
N LEU A 268 -5.31 27.42 -5.67
CA LEU A 268 -4.97 26.72 -6.90
C LEU A 268 -3.79 25.77 -6.68
N ARG A 269 -3.93 24.51 -7.10
CA ARG A 269 -2.86 23.51 -7.11
C ARG A 269 -2.69 22.90 -8.49
N MET A 270 -1.44 22.61 -8.85
CA MET A 270 -1.14 21.75 -9.99
C MET A 270 -1.47 20.29 -9.66
N GLY A 271 -1.86 19.51 -10.66
CA GLY A 271 -2.02 18.07 -10.56
C GLY A 271 -0.72 17.39 -10.13
N GLY A 272 -0.84 16.33 -9.32
CA GLY A 272 0.31 15.61 -8.76
C GLY A 272 1.33 15.15 -9.81
N PHE A 273 0.84 14.71 -10.97
CA PHE A 273 1.68 14.36 -12.11
C PHE A 273 2.55 15.52 -12.60
N HIS A 274 1.97 16.70 -12.80
CA HIS A 274 2.72 17.88 -13.25
C HIS A 274 3.64 18.46 -12.18
N ILE A 275 3.28 18.33 -10.89
CA ILE A 275 4.20 18.65 -9.79
C ILE A 275 5.46 17.77 -9.89
N ALA A 276 5.27 16.46 -10.05
CA ALA A 276 6.38 15.53 -10.19
C ALA A 276 7.20 15.79 -11.46
N GLN A 277 6.55 16.03 -12.61
CA GLN A 277 7.23 16.39 -13.85
C GLN A 277 8.05 17.69 -13.73
N ASN A 278 7.49 18.74 -13.12
CA ASN A 278 8.19 20.01 -12.93
C ASN A 278 9.38 19.87 -12.00
N PHE A 279 9.24 19.10 -10.92
CA PHE A 279 10.34 18.82 -10.00
C PHE A 279 11.46 18.04 -10.68
N LEU A 280 11.11 16.98 -11.41
CA LEU A 280 12.05 16.20 -12.19
C LEU A 280 12.75 17.06 -13.25
N LYS A 281 12.01 17.88 -14.00
CA LYS A 281 12.58 18.82 -14.97
C LYS A 281 13.56 19.80 -14.32
N ALA A 282 13.29 20.28 -13.12
CA ALA A 282 14.20 21.14 -12.36
C ALA A 282 15.50 20.40 -11.99
N ILE A 283 15.41 19.14 -11.56
CA ILE A 283 16.58 18.28 -11.32
C ILE A 283 17.38 18.10 -12.61
N GLY A 284 16.71 17.77 -13.72
CA GLY A 284 17.37 17.64 -15.02
C GLY A 284 18.10 18.92 -15.43
N HIS A 285 17.47 20.07 -15.27
CA HIS A 285 18.11 21.36 -15.54
C HIS A 285 19.32 21.63 -14.62
N LEU A 286 19.23 21.31 -13.33
CA LEU A 286 20.34 21.45 -12.40
C LEU A 286 21.52 20.54 -12.77
N MET A 287 21.23 19.34 -13.25
CA MET A 287 22.21 18.32 -13.62
C MET A 287 22.73 18.47 -15.04
N GLN A 288 22.23 19.45 -15.79
CA GLN A 288 22.65 19.71 -17.14
C GLN A 288 24.15 19.97 -17.20
N ALA A 289 24.85 19.33 -18.14
CA ALA A 289 26.30 19.43 -18.31
C ALA A 289 27.14 18.91 -17.11
N SER A 290 26.55 18.13 -16.20
CA SER A 290 27.29 17.40 -15.16
C SER A 290 28.07 16.20 -15.71
N GLY A 291 27.87 15.87 -17.01
CA GLY A 291 28.40 14.66 -17.64
C GLY A 291 27.56 13.42 -17.35
N ILE A 292 26.47 13.56 -16.59
CA ILE A 292 25.60 12.44 -16.27
C ILE A 292 24.92 11.87 -17.51
N GLU A 293 24.64 12.69 -18.51
CA GLU A 293 24.10 12.25 -19.79
C GLU A 293 25.06 11.27 -20.48
N GLY A 294 26.36 11.57 -20.42
CA GLY A 294 27.42 10.68 -20.93
C GLY A 294 27.49 9.38 -20.16
N ILE A 295 27.43 9.44 -18.82
CA ILE A 295 27.45 8.25 -17.97
C ILE A 295 26.24 7.35 -18.23
N MET A 296 25.05 7.93 -18.41
CA MET A 296 23.83 7.16 -18.74
C MET A 296 23.97 6.44 -20.08
N VAL A 297 24.56 7.11 -21.08
CA VAL A 297 24.79 6.54 -22.42
C VAL A 297 25.88 5.46 -22.39
N GLU A 298 27.01 5.70 -21.73
CA GLU A 298 28.13 4.75 -21.64
C GLU A 298 27.79 3.51 -20.82
N ALA A 299 26.91 3.66 -19.82
CA ALA A 299 26.36 2.55 -19.04
C ALA A 299 25.23 1.81 -19.77
N ASP A 300 24.90 2.22 -21.00
CA ASP A 300 23.81 1.67 -21.81
C ASP A 300 22.44 1.74 -21.10
N VAL A 301 22.27 2.69 -20.18
CA VAL A 301 21.01 2.92 -19.47
C VAL A 301 19.99 3.59 -20.40
N CYS A 302 20.44 4.46 -21.30
CA CYS A 302 19.62 5.05 -22.35
C CYS A 302 20.43 5.48 -23.58
N LEU A 303 19.77 5.62 -24.73
CA LEU A 303 20.39 6.15 -25.95
C LEU A 303 20.63 7.67 -25.86
N CYS A 304 21.58 8.21 -26.62
CA CYS A 304 21.92 9.64 -26.63
C CYS A 304 20.70 10.57 -26.83
N GLY A 305 19.78 10.19 -27.73
CA GLY A 305 18.56 10.95 -27.99
C GLY A 305 17.56 10.92 -26.84
N THR A 306 17.61 9.87 -26.01
CA THR A 306 16.74 9.66 -24.85
C THR A 306 17.30 10.37 -23.62
N ALA A 307 18.62 10.43 -23.45
CA ALA A 307 19.28 11.20 -22.38
C ALA A 307 18.82 12.67 -22.37
N ASN A 308 18.77 13.31 -23.54
CA ASN A 308 18.27 14.69 -23.67
C ASN A 308 16.78 14.82 -23.28
N LYS A 309 15.95 13.83 -23.62
CA LYS A 309 14.52 13.82 -23.26
C LYS A 309 14.31 13.66 -21.76
N ILE A 310 15.11 12.79 -21.13
CA ILE A 310 15.15 12.58 -19.68
C ILE A 310 15.53 13.88 -18.97
N ILE A 311 16.66 14.49 -19.34
CA ILE A 311 17.12 15.75 -18.74
C ILE A 311 16.11 16.89 -18.96
N SER A 312 15.42 16.91 -20.10
CA SER A 312 14.41 17.94 -20.40
C SER A 312 13.06 17.73 -19.68
N GLY A 313 12.87 16.63 -18.95
CA GLY A 313 11.63 16.35 -18.22
C GLY A 313 10.42 15.98 -19.09
N LYS A 314 10.65 15.58 -20.35
CA LYS A 314 9.56 15.33 -21.32
C LYS A 314 9.01 13.91 -21.27
N ASP A 315 9.76 12.97 -20.70
CA ASP A 315 9.37 11.57 -20.58
C ASP A 315 9.42 11.17 -19.10
N TYR A 316 8.26 11.22 -18.44
CA TYR A 316 8.15 11.03 -17.01
C TYR A 316 8.63 9.65 -16.54
N TYR A 317 8.15 8.58 -17.19
CA TYR A 317 8.43 7.21 -16.74
C TYR A 317 9.89 6.85 -16.95
N THR A 318 10.42 7.14 -18.13
CA THR A 318 11.83 6.92 -18.44
C THR A 318 12.73 7.71 -17.49
N MET A 319 12.36 8.97 -17.21
CA MET A 319 13.11 9.82 -16.31
C MET A 319 13.10 9.31 -14.86
N LEU A 320 11.94 8.90 -14.35
CA LEU A 320 11.82 8.36 -13.01
C LEU A 320 12.70 7.12 -12.84
N ARG A 321 12.65 6.19 -13.80
CA ARG A 321 13.48 4.98 -13.82
C ARG A 321 14.97 5.33 -13.81
N VAL A 322 15.41 6.21 -14.71
CA VAL A 322 16.83 6.58 -14.83
C VAL A 322 17.34 7.30 -13.58
N HIS A 323 16.58 8.24 -13.02
CA HIS A 323 16.97 8.89 -11.77
C HIS A 323 17.05 7.91 -10.60
N THR A 324 16.18 6.90 -10.57
CA THR A 324 16.20 5.84 -9.54
C THR A 324 17.46 4.98 -9.65
N ILE A 325 17.82 4.55 -10.86
CA ILE A 325 19.02 3.76 -11.13
C ILE A 325 20.28 4.56 -10.79
N VAL A 326 20.34 5.83 -11.22
CA VAL A 326 21.44 6.74 -10.90
C VAL A 326 21.57 6.93 -9.39
N HIS A 327 20.47 7.21 -8.70
CA HIS A 327 20.46 7.40 -7.26
C HIS A 327 20.98 6.15 -6.53
N ALA A 328 20.49 4.96 -6.90
CA ALA A 328 20.94 3.70 -6.33
C ALA A 328 22.45 3.45 -6.59
N ALA A 329 22.93 3.75 -7.80
CA ALA A 329 24.34 3.61 -8.13
C ALA A 329 25.23 4.60 -7.35
N MET A 330 24.78 5.84 -7.17
CA MET A 330 25.51 6.84 -6.37
C MET A 330 25.51 6.48 -4.88
N PHE A 331 24.41 5.95 -4.37
CA PHE A 331 24.30 5.49 -2.98
C PHE A 331 25.23 4.30 -2.71
N ALA A 332 25.34 3.36 -3.65
CA ALA A 332 26.22 2.19 -3.52
C ALA A 332 27.72 2.51 -3.68
N LEU A 333 28.08 3.74 -4.05
CA LEU A 333 29.47 4.20 -4.15
C LEU A 333 29.95 4.93 -2.88
N HIS A 334 29.04 5.27 -1.98
CA HIS A 334 29.34 5.70 -0.62
C HIS A 334 29.55 4.49 0.28
#